data_AF-A0A4Y2UZS0-F1
#
_entry.id   AF-A0A4Y2UZS0-F1
#
_cell.length_a   1.000
_cell.length_b   1.000
_cell.length_c   1.000
_cell.angle_alpha   90.00
_cell.angle_beta   90.00
_cell.angle_gamma   90.00
#
_symmetry.space_group_name_H-M   'P 1'
#
loop_
_entity.id
_entity.type
_entity.pdbx_description
1 polymer ?
#
loop_
_entity_poly.entity_id
_entity_poly.type
_entity_poly.pdbx_seq_one_letter_code
_entity_poly.pdbx_strand_id
1 'polypeptide(L)'
;MYPRQFIKETEFATDGYPLYRRRKPEDGGQTATVKMKSDSVAIDNRWIVTYRPLLLKMFDAHINVECFNSVKSIKYILKYVQKGSDQGVFAAHSSNNCIDEISEYQAGRYFSGNEASWCIFGFSIHERHPTVIHLDMHLGNVQRIYFGEDNLQCRLANPPNTTLTGFFELCKNFNFAKTLFYCNVPEFYIWDKSKKFLTGASTVQLYKDMTVF
;
A
#
# COMPACT_ATOMS: atom_id res chain seq x y z
N MET A 1 -15.23 -18.73 7.01
CA MET A 1 -15.98 -19.68 6.18
C MET A 1 -17.45 -19.30 6.25
N TYR A 2 -18.20 -19.51 5.16
CA TYR A 2 -19.65 -19.28 5.13
C TYR A 2 -20.37 -20.56 5.57
N PRO A 3 -21.53 -20.47 6.23
CA PRO A 3 -22.33 -19.27 6.51
C PRO A 3 -21.79 -18.40 7.66
N ARG A 4 -22.03 -17.09 7.60
CA ARG A 4 -21.72 -16.14 8.70
C ARG A 4 -22.91 -16.01 9.66
N GLN A 5 -22.66 -15.55 10.89
CA GLN A 5 -23.73 -15.31 11.86
C GLN A 5 -24.56 -14.07 11.48
N PHE A 6 -25.83 -14.04 11.90
CA PHE A 6 -26.66 -12.84 11.79
C PHE A 6 -26.23 -11.84 12.86
N ILE A 7 -26.12 -10.58 12.46
CA ILE A 7 -25.72 -9.48 13.33
C ILE A 7 -26.57 -8.27 12.98
N LYS A 8 -27.16 -7.64 13.99
CA LYS A 8 -28.12 -6.54 13.81
C LYS A 8 -27.45 -5.27 13.30
N GLU A 9 -26.19 -5.03 13.66
CA GLU A 9 -25.40 -3.85 13.28
C GLU A 9 -23.98 -4.25 12.87
N THR A 10 -23.25 -3.35 12.22
CA THR A 10 -21.86 -3.61 11.85
C THR A 10 -20.97 -3.28 13.04
N GLU A 11 -20.17 -4.24 13.48
CA GLU A 11 -19.28 -4.10 14.63
C GLU A 11 -17.82 -4.06 14.18
N PHE A 12 -17.07 -3.08 14.68
CA PHE A 12 -15.65 -2.94 14.43
C PHE A 12 -14.88 -3.54 15.61
N ALA A 13 -14.27 -4.71 15.41
CA ALA A 13 -13.37 -5.28 16.40
C ALA A 13 -12.09 -4.43 16.51
N THR A 14 -11.53 -4.32 17.70
CA THR A 14 -10.29 -3.56 17.97
C THR A 14 -9.08 -4.10 17.20
N ASP A 15 -9.13 -5.38 16.79
CA ASP A 15 -7.93 -6.08 16.32
C ASP A 15 -8.19 -7.18 15.28
N GLY A 16 -9.28 -7.03 14.50
CA GLY A 16 -9.75 -8.02 13.53
C GLY A 16 -10.55 -7.43 12.37
N TYR A 17 -11.12 -8.32 11.55
CA TYR A 17 -12.04 -7.91 10.48
C TYR A 17 -13.35 -7.40 11.06
N PRO A 18 -13.96 -6.36 10.47
CA PRO A 18 -15.29 -5.93 10.90
C PRO A 18 -16.30 -7.05 10.69
N LEU A 19 -17.23 -7.14 11.62
CA LEU A 19 -18.37 -8.02 11.55
C LEU A 19 -19.53 -7.24 10.95
N TYR A 20 -19.83 -7.51 9.67
CA TYR A 20 -20.89 -6.78 8.98
C TYR A 20 -22.29 -7.20 9.42
N ARG A 21 -23.17 -6.20 9.49
CA ARG A 21 -24.61 -6.41 9.66
C ARG A 21 -25.14 -7.43 8.65
N ARG A 22 -25.80 -8.47 9.16
CA ARG A 22 -26.50 -9.51 8.38
C ARG A 22 -27.89 -9.68 8.97
N ARG A 23 -28.90 -9.15 8.28
CA ARG A 23 -30.29 -9.18 8.71
C ARG A 23 -30.91 -10.56 8.50
N LYS A 24 -31.63 -11.05 9.50
CA LYS A 24 -32.51 -12.22 9.41
C LYS A 24 -33.68 -11.92 8.47
N PRO A 25 -34.34 -12.93 7.89
CA PRO A 25 -35.54 -12.72 7.07
C PRO A 25 -36.63 -11.91 7.80
N GLU A 26 -36.82 -12.18 9.10
CA GLU A 26 -37.74 -11.47 9.99
C GLU A 26 -37.43 -9.96 10.11
N ASP A 27 -36.16 -9.58 9.99
CA ASP A 27 -35.69 -8.19 10.08
C ASP A 27 -35.56 -7.52 8.69
N GLY A 28 -36.23 -8.05 7.67
CA GLY A 28 -36.13 -7.58 6.28
C GLY A 28 -34.87 -8.07 5.56
N GLY A 29 -34.31 -9.20 5.98
CA GLY A 29 -33.28 -9.94 5.25
C GLY A 29 -33.85 -10.64 4.02
N GLN A 30 -32.98 -10.92 3.04
CA GLN A 30 -33.38 -11.54 1.78
C GLN A 30 -33.08 -13.04 1.81
N THR A 31 -33.92 -13.80 1.11
CA THR A 31 -33.75 -15.23 0.89
C THR A 31 -33.95 -15.54 -0.59
N ALA A 32 -33.13 -16.43 -1.14
CA ALA A 32 -33.23 -16.89 -2.51
C ALA A 32 -33.06 -18.41 -2.55
N THR A 33 -33.82 -19.08 -3.41
CA THR A 33 -33.65 -20.52 -3.63
C THR A 33 -32.76 -20.74 -4.83
N VAL A 34 -31.62 -21.39 -4.62
CA VAL A 34 -30.70 -21.75 -5.70
C VAL A 34 -30.87 -23.23 -6.02
N LYS A 35 -31.17 -23.52 -7.29
CA LYS A 35 -31.21 -24.89 -7.80
C LYS A 35 -29.78 -25.37 -8.07
N MET A 36 -29.34 -26.36 -7.31
CA MET A 36 -28.16 -27.16 -7.62
C MET A 36 -28.57 -28.42 -8.40
N LYS A 37 -27.58 -29.14 -8.94
CA LYS A 37 -27.79 -30.27 -9.87
C LYS A 37 -28.73 -31.36 -9.31
N SER A 38 -28.77 -31.56 -8.00
CA SER A 38 -29.61 -32.57 -7.33
C SER A 38 -30.59 -32.00 -6.30
N ASP A 39 -30.38 -30.78 -5.81
CA ASP A 39 -31.14 -30.21 -4.69
C ASP A 39 -31.42 -28.71 -4.87
N SER A 40 -32.50 -28.24 -4.25
CA SER A 40 -32.76 -26.80 -4.11
C SER A 40 -32.33 -26.35 -2.72
N VAL A 41 -31.38 -25.42 -2.65
CA VAL A 41 -30.87 -24.88 -1.39
C VAL A 41 -31.43 -23.49 -1.16
N ALA A 42 -32.05 -23.27 -0.01
CA ALA A 42 -32.45 -21.94 0.44
C ALA A 42 -31.22 -21.20 0.96
N ILE A 43 -30.89 -20.10 0.30
CA ILE A 43 -29.77 -19.22 0.64
C ILE A 43 -30.34 -17.95 1.28
N ASP A 44 -29.83 -17.61 2.45
CA ASP A 44 -30.13 -16.35 3.12
C ASP A 44 -28.90 -15.42 3.16
N ASN A 45 -29.08 -14.24 3.74
CA ASN A 45 -28.01 -13.25 3.92
C ASN A 45 -26.74 -13.76 4.62
N ARG A 46 -26.76 -14.92 5.29
CA ARG A 46 -25.55 -15.48 5.92
C ARG A 46 -24.54 -15.96 4.91
N TRP A 47 -24.96 -16.28 3.69
CA TRP A 47 -24.15 -16.85 2.61
C TRP A 47 -23.62 -15.81 1.63
N ILE A 48 -24.08 -14.57 1.72
CA ILE A 48 -23.76 -13.52 0.75
C ILE A 48 -22.50 -12.76 1.17
N VAL A 49 -21.56 -12.58 0.25
CA VAL A 49 -20.41 -11.70 0.44
C VAL A 49 -20.86 -10.24 0.38
N THR A 50 -20.35 -9.40 1.28
CA THR A 50 -20.69 -7.98 1.35
C THR A 50 -20.36 -7.27 0.05
N TYR A 51 -21.30 -6.45 -0.44
CA TYR A 51 -21.15 -5.70 -1.68
C TYR A 51 -21.86 -4.36 -1.56
N ARG A 52 -21.54 -3.43 -2.48
CA ARG A 52 -22.34 -2.21 -2.67
C ARG A 52 -23.22 -2.33 -3.92
N PRO A 53 -24.55 -2.15 -3.82
CA PRO A 53 -25.44 -2.21 -4.97
C PRO A 53 -25.06 -1.28 -6.12
N LEU A 54 -24.49 -0.10 -5.79
CA LEU A 54 -24.01 0.85 -6.79
C LEU A 54 -22.86 0.26 -7.62
N LEU A 55 -21.84 -0.31 -6.96
CA LEU A 55 -20.68 -0.89 -7.65
C LEU A 55 -21.10 -2.13 -8.46
N LEU A 56 -21.99 -2.95 -7.90
CA LEU A 56 -22.52 -4.12 -8.60
C LEU A 56 -23.21 -3.71 -9.90
N LYS A 57 -24.09 -2.69 -9.87
CA LYS A 57 -24.77 -2.20 -11.07
C LYS A 57 -23.83 -1.51 -12.06
N MET A 58 -22.82 -0.79 -11.55
CA MET A 58 -21.90 -0.02 -12.39
C MET A 58 -20.96 -0.91 -13.19
N PHE A 59 -20.54 -2.04 -12.61
CA PHE A 59 -19.57 -2.96 -13.22
C PHE A 59 -20.16 -4.30 -13.67
N ASP A 60 -21.46 -4.51 -13.47
CA ASP A 60 -22.15 -5.79 -13.70
C ASP A 60 -21.41 -7.00 -13.09
N ALA A 61 -20.81 -6.77 -11.92
CA ALA A 61 -19.94 -7.73 -11.26
C ALA A 61 -20.13 -7.69 -9.75
N HIS A 62 -20.02 -8.85 -9.10
CA HIS A 62 -20.01 -8.90 -7.63
C HIS A 62 -18.66 -8.39 -7.11
N ILE A 63 -18.68 -7.17 -6.54
CA ILE A 63 -17.50 -6.54 -5.95
C ILE A 63 -17.60 -6.64 -4.43
N ASN A 64 -16.66 -7.39 -3.84
CA ASN A 64 -16.53 -7.45 -2.39
C ASN A 64 -16.05 -6.08 -1.87
N VAL A 65 -16.81 -5.51 -0.92
CA VAL A 65 -16.46 -4.23 -0.28
C VAL A 65 -16.19 -4.49 1.19
N GLU A 66 -14.97 -4.13 1.63
CA GLU A 66 -14.55 -4.26 3.01
C GLU A 66 -14.05 -2.93 3.59
N CYS A 67 -14.58 -2.53 4.73
CA CYS A 67 -14.02 -1.55 5.63
C CYS A 67 -12.89 -2.18 6.47
N PHE A 68 -11.87 -1.40 6.81
CA PHE A 68 -10.78 -1.83 7.67
C PHE A 68 -10.41 -0.74 8.66
N ASN A 69 -10.10 -1.13 9.90
CA ASN A 69 -9.74 -0.21 10.98
C ASN A 69 -8.51 -0.70 11.78
N SER A 70 -7.81 -1.75 11.32
CA SER A 70 -6.69 -2.35 12.04
C SER A 70 -5.45 -2.50 11.15
N VAL A 71 -4.26 -2.47 11.77
CA VAL A 71 -2.98 -2.72 11.08
C VAL A 71 -2.95 -4.11 10.44
N LYS A 72 -3.60 -5.12 11.07
CA LYS A 72 -3.72 -6.47 10.51
C LYS A 72 -4.51 -6.48 9.21
N SER A 73 -5.59 -5.70 9.12
CA SER A 73 -6.38 -5.56 7.89
C SER A 73 -5.60 -4.86 6.77
N ILE A 74 -4.81 -3.82 7.09
CA ILE A 74 -3.94 -3.15 6.12
C ILE A 74 -2.89 -4.14 5.59
N LYS A 75 -2.22 -4.87 6.49
CA LYS A 75 -1.25 -5.91 6.12
C LYS A 75 -1.89 -6.96 5.23
N TYR A 76 -3.13 -7.35 5.51
CA TYR A 76 -3.86 -8.30 4.68
C TYR A 76 -4.12 -7.76 3.28
N ILE A 77 -4.67 -6.55 3.12
CA ILE A 77 -4.90 -5.96 1.79
C ILE A 77 -3.59 -5.83 1.02
N LEU A 78 -2.53 -5.31 1.65
CA LEU A 78 -1.20 -5.22 1.05
C LEU A 78 -0.69 -6.58 0.60
N LYS A 79 -0.88 -7.62 1.43
CA LYS A 79 -0.54 -8.99 1.04
C LYS A 79 -1.29 -9.41 -0.22
N TYR A 80 -2.58 -9.09 -0.38
CA TYR A 80 -3.35 -9.50 -1.56
C TYR A 80 -3.01 -8.69 -2.81
N VAL A 81 -2.74 -7.39 -2.67
CA VAL A 81 -2.28 -6.54 -3.78
C VAL A 81 -0.89 -6.96 -4.24
N GLN A 82 0.00 -7.27 -3.29
CA GLN A 82 1.36 -7.73 -3.56
C GLN A 82 1.45 -9.24 -3.79
N LYS A 83 0.33 -9.97 -3.65
CA LYS A 83 0.26 -11.36 -4.07
C LYS A 83 0.21 -11.31 -5.59
N GLY A 84 1.39 -11.39 -6.20
CA GLY A 84 1.55 -11.45 -7.64
C GLY A 84 0.69 -12.55 -8.24
N SER A 85 0.50 -12.49 -9.57
CA SER A 85 -0.22 -13.53 -10.31
C SER A 85 0.30 -14.91 -9.93
N ASP A 86 -0.60 -15.88 -9.79
CA ASP A 86 -0.23 -17.27 -9.57
C ASP A 86 0.72 -17.68 -10.72
N GLN A 87 2.00 -17.89 -10.38
CA GLN A 87 3.01 -18.35 -11.32
C GLN A 87 2.95 -19.88 -11.36
N GLY A 88 2.51 -20.44 -12.49
CA GLY A 88 2.72 -21.84 -12.78
C GLY A 88 4.19 -22.06 -13.13
N VAL A 89 5.02 -22.45 -12.16
CA VAL A 89 6.40 -22.83 -12.41
C VAL A 89 6.44 -24.31 -12.82
N PHE A 90 6.66 -24.57 -14.11
CA PHE A 90 6.95 -25.92 -14.59
C PHE A 90 8.45 -26.16 -14.52
N ALA A 91 8.90 -26.94 -13.53
CA ALA A 91 10.29 -27.35 -13.43
C ALA A 91 10.45 -28.77 -13.98
N ALA A 92 11.02 -28.91 -15.17
CA ALA A 92 11.53 -30.20 -15.64
C ALA A 92 12.83 -30.50 -14.89
N HIS A 93 12.74 -31.08 -13.70
CA HIS A 93 13.92 -31.45 -12.92
C HIS A 93 14.69 -32.55 -13.67
N SER A 94 15.91 -32.23 -14.10
CA SER A 94 16.95 -33.25 -14.27
C SER A 94 17.40 -33.65 -12.86
N SER A 95 17.63 -34.92 -12.61
CA SER A 95 17.81 -35.55 -11.28
C SER A 95 19.00 -35.07 -10.44
N ASN A 96 19.66 -33.97 -10.79
CA ASN A 96 20.75 -33.36 -10.04
C ASN A 96 20.25 -32.06 -9.42
N ASN A 97 20.44 -31.92 -8.11
CA ASN A 97 20.17 -30.72 -7.32
C ASN A 97 21.10 -29.54 -7.68
N CYS A 98 21.23 -29.18 -8.96
CA CYS A 98 21.88 -27.95 -9.38
C CYS A 98 20.84 -26.82 -9.39
N ILE A 99 21.05 -25.81 -8.55
CA ILE A 99 20.26 -24.59 -8.56
C ILE A 99 20.67 -23.80 -9.81
N ASP A 100 19.73 -23.54 -10.70
CA ASP A 100 19.95 -22.67 -11.85
C ASP A 100 19.70 -21.20 -11.44
N GLU A 101 20.77 -20.50 -11.10
CA GLU A 101 20.75 -19.09 -10.71
C GLU A 101 20.11 -18.19 -11.79
N ILE A 102 20.22 -18.55 -13.07
CA ILE A 102 19.66 -17.76 -14.18
C ILE A 102 18.14 -17.86 -14.17
N SER A 103 17.61 -19.07 -14.05
CA SER A 103 16.17 -19.30 -13.92
C SER A 103 15.60 -18.65 -12.66
N GLU A 104 16.31 -18.72 -11.52
CA GLU A 104 15.89 -18.06 -10.28
C GLU A 104 15.89 -16.53 -10.40
N TYR A 105 16.93 -15.97 -11.03
CA TYR A 105 17.02 -14.53 -11.31
C TYR A 105 15.90 -14.03 -12.22
N GLN A 106 15.51 -14.83 -13.22
CA GLN A 106 14.39 -14.51 -14.12
C GLN A 106 13.03 -14.63 -13.42
N ALA A 107 12.82 -15.67 -12.60
CA ALA A 107 11.60 -15.84 -11.82
C ALA A 107 11.37 -14.68 -10.84
N GLY A 108 12.44 -14.19 -10.20
CA GLY A 108 12.37 -13.04 -9.29
C GLY A 108 12.04 -11.68 -9.95
N ARG A 109 12.10 -11.60 -11.28
CA ARG A 109 11.81 -10.38 -12.08
C ARG A 109 10.52 -10.44 -12.89
N TYR A 110 9.74 -11.51 -12.73
CA TYR A 110 8.47 -11.64 -13.43
C TYR A 110 7.49 -10.53 -13.04
N PHE A 111 6.82 -9.97 -14.05
CA PHE A 111 5.65 -9.11 -13.91
C PHE A 111 4.44 -9.83 -14.49
N SER A 112 3.29 -9.76 -13.81
CA SER A 112 2.05 -10.30 -14.37
C SER A 112 1.63 -9.53 -15.63
N GLY A 113 0.88 -10.17 -16.53
CA GLY A 113 0.41 -9.52 -17.77
C GLY A 113 -0.38 -8.23 -17.51
N ASN A 114 -1.15 -8.20 -16.42
CA ASN A 114 -1.89 -7.02 -15.98
C ASN A 114 -0.95 -5.90 -15.50
N GLU A 115 0.05 -6.21 -14.67
CA GLU A 115 1.06 -5.23 -14.22
C GLU A 115 1.88 -4.70 -15.40
N ALA A 116 2.28 -5.56 -16.33
CA ALA A 116 3.01 -5.16 -17.52
C ALA A 116 2.20 -4.18 -18.39
N SER A 117 0.91 -4.47 -18.60
CA SER A 117 0.01 -3.58 -19.32
C SER A 117 -0.15 -2.24 -18.60
N TRP A 118 -0.33 -2.26 -17.27
CA TRP A 118 -0.42 -1.04 -16.44
C TRP A 118 0.83 -0.16 -16.57
N CYS A 119 2.02 -0.78 -16.55
CA CYS A 119 3.30 -0.11 -16.75
C CYS A 119 3.46 0.45 -18.17
N ILE A 120 3.11 -0.32 -19.21
CA ILE A 120 3.21 0.10 -20.61
C ILE A 120 2.31 1.31 -20.90
N PHE A 121 1.09 1.32 -20.35
CA PHE A 121 0.17 2.44 -20.49
C PHE A 121 0.47 3.61 -19.55
N GLY A 122 1.48 3.50 -18.69
CA GLY A 122 1.91 4.58 -17.79
C GLY A 122 0.90 4.92 -16.70
N PHE A 123 0.00 3.99 -16.36
CA PHE A 123 -0.98 4.21 -15.30
C PHE A 123 -0.31 4.16 -13.92
N SER A 124 -0.70 5.08 -13.03
CA SER A 124 -0.26 5.04 -11.63
C SER A 124 -0.67 3.71 -11.00
N ILE A 125 0.31 2.93 -10.56
CA ILE A 125 0.09 1.62 -9.93
C ILE A 125 -0.45 1.79 -8.51
N HIS A 126 -0.01 2.84 -7.83
CA HIS A 126 -0.49 3.21 -6.51
C HIS A 126 -0.34 4.72 -6.33
N GLU A 127 -1.34 5.32 -5.70
CA GLU A 127 -1.27 6.69 -5.22
C GLU A 127 -1.48 6.66 -3.71
N ARG A 128 -0.69 7.44 -2.97
CA ARG A 128 -0.84 7.60 -1.52
C ARG A 128 -1.14 9.06 -1.27
N HIS A 129 -2.30 9.32 -0.67
CA HIS A 129 -2.67 10.64 -0.23
C HIS A 129 -2.92 10.61 1.29
N PRO A 130 -2.13 11.34 2.11
CA PRO A 130 -0.96 12.14 1.72
C PRO A 130 0.22 11.26 1.27
N THR A 131 1.16 11.86 0.52
CA THR A 131 2.38 11.16 0.10
C THR A 131 3.19 10.78 1.34
N VAL A 132 3.43 9.49 1.53
CA VAL A 132 4.30 9.01 2.61
C VAL A 132 5.74 8.99 2.12
N ILE A 133 6.56 9.88 2.68
CA ILE A 133 8.00 9.95 2.38
C ILE A 133 8.75 9.19 3.47
N HIS A 134 9.62 8.27 3.05
CA HIS A 134 10.56 7.65 3.98
C HIS A 134 11.68 8.65 4.29
N LEU A 135 11.81 9.03 5.55
CA LEU A 135 12.91 9.87 6.00
C LEU A 135 14.23 9.09 5.91
N ASP A 136 15.29 9.72 5.40
CA ASP A 136 16.59 9.05 5.38
C ASP A 136 17.05 8.88 6.83
N MET A 137 17.30 7.64 7.26
CA MET A 137 17.87 7.35 8.58
C MET A 137 19.12 6.51 8.35
N HIS A 138 20.25 7.02 8.83
CA HIS A 138 21.54 6.36 8.69
C HIS A 138 22.47 6.78 9.84
N LEU A 139 23.52 6.00 10.06
CA LEU A 139 24.59 6.37 11.00
C LEU A 139 25.45 7.49 10.42
N GLY A 140 26.23 8.14 11.29
CA GLY A 140 27.18 9.17 10.88
C GLY A 140 28.15 8.63 9.82
N ASN A 141 28.26 9.34 8.70
CA ASN A 141 29.09 8.98 7.54
C ASN A 141 28.71 7.66 6.84
N VAL A 142 27.56 7.05 7.14
CA VAL A 142 27.02 5.85 6.46
C VAL A 142 25.83 6.23 5.58
N GLN A 143 25.87 7.42 4.98
CA GLN A 143 24.82 7.87 4.06
C GLN A 143 24.95 7.22 2.70
N ARG A 144 23.81 6.93 2.08
CA ARG A 144 23.77 6.43 0.71
C ARG A 144 24.07 7.57 -0.26
N ILE A 145 25.13 7.42 -1.06
CA ILE A 145 25.54 8.41 -2.07
C ILE A 145 25.42 7.78 -3.45
N TYR A 146 24.81 8.52 -4.37
CA TYR A 146 24.77 8.16 -5.79
C TYR A 146 25.84 8.99 -6.53
N PHE A 147 26.64 8.31 -7.34
CA PHE A 147 27.73 8.93 -8.10
C PHE A 147 27.83 8.32 -9.51
N GLY A 148 28.45 9.08 -10.40
CA GLY A 148 28.90 8.63 -11.72
C GLY A 148 30.42 8.64 -11.80
N GLU A 149 30.98 8.16 -12.91
CA GLU A 149 32.44 8.14 -13.12
C GLU A 149 33.07 9.54 -13.04
N ASP A 150 32.33 10.55 -13.48
CA ASP A 150 32.74 11.96 -13.54
C ASP A 150 32.75 12.68 -12.18
N ASN A 151 32.01 12.17 -11.18
CA ASN A 151 31.76 12.90 -9.93
C ASN A 151 32.11 12.12 -8.65
N LEU A 152 32.62 10.89 -8.76
CA LEU A 152 32.98 10.03 -7.62
C LEU A 152 33.90 10.74 -6.61
N GLN A 153 35.00 11.33 -7.09
CA GLN A 153 35.98 11.99 -6.21
C GLN A 153 35.36 13.17 -5.45
N CYS A 154 34.58 14.01 -6.14
CA CYS A 154 33.86 15.12 -5.53
C CYS A 154 32.83 14.67 -4.50
N ARG A 155 32.10 13.58 -4.78
CA ARG A 155 31.07 13.01 -3.89
C ARG A 155 31.66 12.35 -2.65
N LEU A 156 32.85 11.75 -2.75
CA LEU A 156 33.58 11.20 -1.61
C LEU A 156 34.15 12.29 -0.70
N ALA A 157 34.69 13.36 -1.30
CA ALA A 157 35.22 14.49 -0.55
C ALA A 157 34.11 15.32 0.13
N ASN A 158 33.02 15.58 -0.60
CA ASN A 158 31.90 16.39 -0.14
C ASN A 158 30.58 15.67 -0.43
N PRO A 159 30.13 14.79 0.49
CA PRO A 159 28.92 14.04 0.28
C PRO A 159 27.70 14.96 0.36
N PRO A 160 26.70 14.80 -0.52
CA PRO A 160 25.51 15.65 -0.50
C PRO A 160 24.72 15.47 0.79
N ASN A 161 24.06 16.54 1.22
CA ASN A 161 23.16 16.48 2.36
C ASN A 161 22.01 15.50 2.10
N THR A 162 21.73 14.67 3.10
CA THR A 162 20.52 13.87 3.20
C THR A 162 19.43 14.66 3.92
N THR A 163 18.21 14.14 3.92
CA THR A 163 17.11 14.74 4.70
C THR A 163 17.45 14.81 6.20
N LEU A 164 18.22 13.85 6.72
CA LEU A 164 18.66 13.81 8.12
C LEU A 164 19.77 14.81 8.42
N THR A 165 20.81 14.88 7.59
CA THR A 165 21.89 15.86 7.82
C THR A 165 21.37 17.28 7.64
N GLY A 166 20.44 17.49 6.71
CA GLY A 166 19.71 18.74 6.56
C GLY A 166 18.87 19.10 7.79
N PHE A 167 18.23 18.12 8.44
CA PHE A 167 17.54 18.35 9.72
C PHE A 167 18.50 18.77 10.83
N PHE A 168 19.68 18.16 10.92
CA PHE A 168 20.69 18.58 11.91
C PHE A 168 21.20 19.99 11.63
N GLU A 169 21.41 20.36 10.38
CA GLU A 169 21.78 21.71 9.97
C GLU A 169 20.66 22.73 10.29
N LEU A 170 19.41 22.36 10.03
CA LEU A 170 18.25 23.15 10.40
C LEU A 170 18.19 23.38 11.93
N CYS A 171 18.40 22.33 12.72
CA CYS A 171 18.45 22.42 14.18
C CYS A 171 19.61 23.30 14.66
N LYS A 172 20.75 23.35 13.96
CA LYS A 172 21.84 24.26 14.33
C LYS A 172 21.43 25.73 14.13
N ASN A 173 20.74 26.01 13.04
CA ASN A 173 20.45 27.38 12.60
C ASN A 173 19.15 27.97 13.18
N PHE A 174 18.16 27.14 13.52
CA PHE A 174 16.82 27.59 13.94
C PHE A 174 16.41 26.97 15.28
N ASN A 175 16.10 27.81 16.27
CA ASN A 175 15.68 27.33 17.60
C ASN A 175 14.33 26.61 17.57
N PHE A 176 13.40 27.00 16.69
CA PHE A 176 12.13 26.30 16.53
C PHE A 176 12.31 24.86 16.03
N ALA A 177 13.24 24.63 15.09
CA ALA A 177 13.49 23.27 14.59
C ALA A 177 14.00 22.32 15.70
N LYS A 178 14.71 22.83 16.71
CA LYS A 178 15.18 22.05 17.87
C LYS A 178 14.04 21.51 18.72
N THR A 179 12.85 22.11 18.65
CA THR A 179 11.68 21.66 19.41
C THR A 179 10.88 20.56 18.69
N LEU A 180 11.23 20.24 17.44
CA LEU A 180 10.53 19.27 16.62
C LEU A 180 11.25 17.92 16.60
N PHE A 181 10.48 16.83 16.62
CA PHE A 181 11.01 15.53 16.23
C PHE A 181 11.22 15.51 14.71
N TYR A 182 12.20 14.72 14.25
CA TYR A 182 12.50 14.60 12.82
C TYR A 182 11.27 14.20 11.98
N CYS A 183 10.38 13.36 12.53
CA CYS A 183 9.12 12.99 11.88
C CYS A 183 8.09 14.12 11.74
N ASN A 184 8.17 15.17 12.57
CA ASN A 184 7.26 16.32 12.51
C ASN A 184 7.82 17.49 11.69
N VAL A 185 9.10 17.44 11.29
CA VAL A 185 9.73 18.48 10.47
C VAL A 185 8.97 18.76 9.16
N PRO A 186 8.45 17.75 8.42
CA PRO A 186 7.71 17.99 7.18
C PRO A 186 6.43 18.83 7.35
N GLU A 187 5.89 18.98 8.57
CA GLU A 187 4.73 19.82 8.83
C GLU A 187 5.06 21.33 8.72
N PHE A 188 6.33 21.70 8.91
CA PHE A 188 6.78 23.08 8.97
C PHE A 188 7.85 23.42 7.93
N TYR A 189 8.55 22.42 7.40
CA TYR A 189 9.68 22.60 6.50
C TYR A 189 9.59 21.67 5.29
N ILE A 190 9.99 22.17 4.13
CA ILE A 190 9.99 21.44 2.86
C ILE A 190 11.43 21.16 2.45
N TRP A 191 11.69 19.93 1.98
CA TRP A 191 12.99 19.56 1.43
C TRP A 191 13.17 20.04 -0.01
N ASP A 192 14.09 20.97 -0.23
CA ASP A 192 14.50 21.37 -1.57
C ASP A 192 15.50 20.35 -2.14
N LYS A 193 15.05 19.58 -3.13
CA LYS A 193 15.86 18.52 -3.77
C LYS A 193 17.07 19.07 -4.54
N SER A 194 16.98 20.29 -5.07
CA SER A 194 18.01 20.91 -5.90
C SER A 194 19.15 21.44 -5.04
N LYS A 195 18.80 22.14 -3.96
CA LYS A 195 19.77 22.76 -3.05
C LYS A 195 20.13 21.86 -1.85
N LYS A 196 19.43 20.75 -1.65
CA LYS A 196 19.67 19.75 -0.58
C LYS A 196 19.62 20.37 0.82
N PHE A 197 18.58 21.14 1.08
CA PHE A 197 18.35 21.81 2.37
C PHE A 197 16.85 21.94 2.68
N LEU A 198 16.53 22.15 3.95
CA LEU A 198 15.16 22.37 4.42
C LEU A 198 14.84 23.88 4.41
N THR A 199 13.73 24.25 3.77
CA THR A 199 13.19 25.62 3.76
C THR A 199 11.89 25.67 4.55
N GLY A 200 11.59 26.83 5.16
CA GLY A 200 10.30 27.03 5.81
C GLY A 200 9.16 26.85 4.82
N ALA A 201 8.15 26.06 5.19
CA ALA A 201 6.97 25.88 4.38
C ALA A 201 6.22 27.22 4.28
N SER A 202 6.10 27.76 3.07
CA SER A 202 5.21 28.91 2.85
C SER A 202 3.76 28.43 2.98
N THR A 203 2.89 29.24 3.59
CA THR A 203 1.46 28.92 3.78
C THR A 203 0.76 28.52 2.48
N VAL A 204 1.29 28.93 1.32
CA VAL A 204 0.76 28.63 -0.02
C VAL A 204 1.04 27.19 -0.47
N GLN A 205 2.05 26.51 0.08
CA GLN A 205 2.41 25.13 -0.32
C GLN A 205 1.70 24.06 0.52
N LEU A 206 1.41 24.32 1.80
CA LEU A 206 0.65 23.41 2.65
C LEU A 206 -0.77 23.13 2.11
N TYR A 207 -1.38 24.09 1.39
CA TYR A 207 -2.70 23.92 0.78
C TYR A 207 -2.67 23.29 -0.62
N LYS A 208 -1.54 23.27 -1.33
CA LYS A 208 -1.45 22.61 -2.64
C LYS A 208 -1.42 21.08 -2.51
N ASP A 209 -0.88 20.56 -1.42
CA ASP A 209 -0.87 19.12 -1.12
C ASP A 209 -2.11 18.65 -0.34
N MET A 210 -3.00 19.57 0.08
CA MET A 210 -4.26 19.28 0.79
C MET A 210 -5.53 19.53 -0.04
N THR A 211 -5.43 20.00 -1.29
CA THR A 211 -6.60 20.34 -2.10
C THR A 211 -6.58 19.62 -3.45
N VAL A 212 -6.97 18.35 -3.46
CA VAL A 212 -7.62 17.72 -4.62
C VAL A 212 -8.77 16.89 -4.06
N PHE A 213 -10.01 17.29 -4.38
CA PHE A 213 -11.22 16.48 -4.17
C PHE A 213 -11.28 15.33 -5.17
#